data_AF-A0A350LT70-F1
#
_entry.id   AF-A0A350LT70-F1
#
_cell.length_a   1.000
_cell.length_b   1.000
_cell.length_c   1.000
_cell.angle_alpha   90.00
_cell.angle_beta   90.00
_cell.angle_gamma   90.00
#
_symmetry.space_group_name_H-M   'P 1'
#
loop_
_entity.id
_entity.type
_entity.pdbx_description
1 polymer ?
#
loop_
_entity_poly.entity_id
_entity_poly.type
_entity_poly.pdbx_seq_one_letter_code
_entity_poly.pdbx_strand_id
1 'polypeptide(L)' 'MPAPLPQSVLFCCDHNAVRSPMAEGIMKKFYGTETYVQSAGVKSDMDIDGFAIAVCREIGVELERHRSRSF' A
#
# COMPACT_ATOMS: atom_id res chain seq x y z
N MET A 1 -11.79 -19.04 16.91
CA MET A 1 -11.51 -17.60 16.76
C MET A 1 -10.47 -17.46 15.66
N PRO A 2 -10.56 -16.48 14.75
CA PRO A 2 -9.48 -16.22 13.80
C PRO A 2 -8.17 -15.94 14.55
N ALA A 3 -7.05 -16.30 13.95
CA ALA A 3 -5.73 -16.01 14.51
C ALA A 3 -5.55 -14.47 14.63
N PRO A 4 -4.82 -13.99 15.64
CA PRO A 4 -4.53 -12.57 15.77
C PRO A 4 -3.76 -12.06 14.54
N LEU A 5 -4.00 -10.80 14.17
CA LEU A 5 -3.25 -10.16 13.09
C LEU A 5 -1.77 -10.01 13.47
N PRO A 6 -0.86 -10.04 12.48
CA PRO A 6 0.55 -9.73 12.73
C PRO A 6 0.72 -8.28 13.21
N GLN A 7 1.79 -8.04 13.97
CA GLN A 7 2.12 -6.69 14.45
C GLN A 7 2.49 -5.73 13.31
N SER A 8 3.16 -6.23 12.26
CA SER A 8 3.60 -5.43 11.13
C SER A 8 3.55 -6.21 9.81
N VAL A 9 3.29 -5.50 8.72
CA VAL A 9 3.30 -6.02 7.34
C VAL A 9 3.96 -4.99 6.43
N LEU A 10 4.89 -5.46 5.59
CA LEU A 10 5.50 -4.69 4.52
C LEU A 10 5.14 -5.32 3.17
N PHE A 11 4.44 -4.58 2.32
CA PHE A 11 4.19 -4.97 0.93
C PHE A 11 5.33 -4.49 0.02
N CYS A 12 5.89 -5.38 -0.79
CA CYS A 12 7.02 -5.06 -1.66
C CYS A 12 6.69 -5.28 -3.14
N CYS A 13 7.13 -4.37 -4.01
CA CYS A 13 7.16 -4.59 -5.45
C CYS A 13 8.41 -3.94 -6.06
N ASP A 14 8.52 -3.87 -7.39
CA ASP A 14 9.72 -3.33 -8.02
C ASP A 14 9.90 -1.83 -7.75
N HIS A 15 8.85 -1.01 -7.96
CA HIS A 15 8.97 0.45 -8.00
C HIS A 15 8.24 1.21 -6.87
N ASN A 16 7.43 0.50 -6.07
CA ASN A 16 6.47 1.10 -5.12
C ASN A 16 5.44 2.08 -5.73
N ALA A 17 5.19 1.97 -7.04
CA ALA A 17 4.30 2.86 -7.78
C ALA A 17 2.90 2.30 -8.08
N VAL A 18 2.69 0.98 -7.97
CA VAL A 18 1.42 0.32 -8.34
C VAL A 18 0.98 -0.71 -7.30
N ARG A 19 1.52 -1.94 -7.36
CA ARG A 19 1.02 -3.10 -6.61
C ARG A 19 1.13 -2.93 -5.09
N SER A 20 2.32 -2.60 -4.60
CA SER A 20 2.55 -2.47 -3.16
C SER A 20 1.83 -1.29 -2.49
N PRO A 21 1.70 -0.08 -3.09
CA PRO A 21 0.86 0.96 -2.49
C PRO A 21 -0.63 0.62 -2.49
N MET A 22 -1.13 -0.03 -3.55
CA MET A 22 -2.53 -0.51 -3.57
C MET A 22 -2.79 -1.49 -2.42
N ALA A 23 -1.88 -2.45 -2.20
CA ALA A 23 -2.01 -3.42 -1.11
C ALA A 23 -1.95 -2.76 0.28
N GLU A 24 -1.04 -1.79 0.49
CA GLU A 24 -0.96 -1.01 1.73
C GLU A 24 -2.28 -0.27 2.01
N GLY A 25 -2.82 0.46 1.02
CA GLY A 25 -4.05 1.21 1.18
C GLY A 25 -5.27 0.32 1.44
N ILE A 26 -5.37 -0.81 0.72
CA ILE A 26 -6.43 -1.80 0.91
C ILE A 26 -6.38 -2.41 2.31
N MET A 27 -5.20 -2.81 2.78
CA MET A 27 -5.08 -3.40 4.12
C MET A 27 -5.42 -2.38 5.22
N LYS A 28 -4.95 -1.13 5.10
CA LYS A 28 -5.31 -0.04 6.03
C LYS A 28 -6.81 0.22 6.06
N LYS A 29 -7.49 0.12 4.92
CA LYS A 29 -8.95 0.28 4.85
C LYS A 29 -9.69 -0.83 5.59
N PHE A 30 -9.29 -2.09 5.44
CA PHE A 30 -10.02 -3.22 6.03
C PHE A 30 -9.66 -3.49 7.49
N TYR A 31 -8.43 -3.20 7.92
CA TYR A 31 -7.91 -3.59 9.24
C TYR A 31 -7.51 -2.39 10.12
N GLY A 32 -7.73 -1.16 9.64
CA GLY A 32 -7.46 0.05 10.40
C GLY A 32 -6.00 0.16 10.85
N THR A 33 -5.81 0.32 12.16
CA THR A 33 -4.51 0.57 12.79
C THR A 33 -4.02 -0.58 13.68
N GLU A 34 -4.66 -1.76 13.63
CA GLU A 34 -4.26 -2.92 14.44
C GLU A 34 -2.89 -3.50 14.03
N THR A 35 -2.54 -3.34 12.76
CA THR A 35 -1.25 -3.75 12.19
C THR A 35 -0.51 -2.53 11.67
N TYR A 36 0.79 -2.45 11.92
CA TYR A 36 1.65 -1.46 11.27
C TYR A 36 1.90 -1.86 9.81
N VAL A 37 1.21 -1.21 8.88
CA VAL A 37 1.27 -1.52 7.45
C VAL A 37 2.06 -0.44 6.68
N GLN A 38 3.03 -0.89 5.88
CA GLN A 38 3.80 -0.06 4.96
C GLN A 38 3.98 -0.76 3.61
N SER A 39 4.46 -0.02 2.62
CA SER A 39 4.92 -0.57 1.35
C SER A 39 6.28 -0.02 0.95
N ALA A 40 7.04 -0.79 0.16
CA ALA A 40 8.34 -0.42 -0.38
C ALA A 40 8.54 -0.95 -1.81
N GLY A 41 9.58 -0.43 -2.44
CA GLY A 41 10.06 -0.77 -3.78
C GLY A 41 11.53 -1.18 -3.73
N VAL A 42 11.95 -2.10 -4.60
CA VAL A 42 13.39 -2.38 -4.81
C VAL A 42 14.08 -1.17 -5.44
N LYS A 43 13.36 -0.47 -6.31
CA LYS A 43 13.67 0.81 -6.93
C LYS A 43 12.57 1.79 -6.51
N SER A 44 12.89 3.04 -6.23
CA SER A 44 11.90 4.06 -5.83
C SER A 44 12.04 5.31 -6.69
N ASP A 45 12.07 5.09 -7.99
CA ASP A 45 12.39 6.02 -9.06
C ASP A 45 11.17 6.43 -9.90
N MET A 46 9.97 6.02 -9.49
CA MET A 46 8.70 6.34 -10.14
C MET A 46 7.75 7.02 -9.16
N ASP A 47 6.93 7.95 -9.66
CA ASP A 47 5.77 8.43 -8.92
C ASP A 47 4.66 7.38 -8.89
N ILE A 48 3.68 7.57 -8.00
CA ILE A 48 2.48 6.73 -7.93
C ILE A 48 1.75 6.74 -9.29
N ASP A 49 1.35 5.57 -9.77
CA ASP A 49 0.65 5.43 -11.04
C ASP A 49 -0.78 6.01 -10.98
N GLY A 50 -1.13 6.83 -11.97
CA GLY A 50 -2.43 7.49 -12.04
C GLY A 50 -3.61 6.53 -12.16
N PHE A 51 -3.44 5.37 -12.81
CA PHE A 51 -4.48 4.33 -12.85
C PHE A 51 -4.60 3.63 -11.51
N ALA A 52 -3.50 3.39 -10.79
CA ALA A 52 -3.56 2.86 -9.44
C ALA A 52 -4.39 3.78 -8.53
N ILE A 53 -4.17 5.10 -8.60
CA ILE A 53 -5.00 6.09 -7.89
C ILE A 53 -6.47 5.99 -8.31
N ALA A 54 -6.75 5.99 -9.61
CA ALA A 54 -8.12 5.97 -10.13
C ALA A 54 -8.89 4.71 -9.68
N VAL A 55 -8.29 3.54 -9.83
CA VAL A 55 -8.92 2.25 -9.48
C VAL A 55 -9.07 2.10 -7.96
N CYS A 56 -8.06 2.47 -7.17
CA CYS A 56 -8.21 2.42 -5.71
C CYS A 56 -9.29 3.36 -5.19
N ARG A 57 -9.50 4.51 -5.84
CA ARG A 57 -10.59 5.42 -5.51
C ARG A 57 -11.97 4.81 -5.75
N GLU A 58 -12.14 3.93 -6.73
CA GLU A 58 -13.42 3.21 -6.96
C GLU A 58 -13.83 2.38 -5.72
N ILE A 59 -12.85 1.83 -5.01
CA ILE A 59 -13.06 1.10 -3.76
C ILE A 59 -12.80 1.97 -2.53
N GLY A 60 -12.78 3.30 -2.65
CA GLY A 60 -12.60 4.25 -1.54
C GLY A 60 -11.28 4.09 -0.78
N VAL A 61 -10.18 3.84 -1.49
CA VAL A 61 -8.81 3.84 -0.98
C VAL A 61 -8.07 5.03 -1.61
N GLU A 62 -7.60 5.98 -0.79
CA GLU A 62 -6.87 7.17 -1.26
C GLU A 62 -5.37 6.85 -1.42
N LEU A 63 -4.82 7.05 -2.63
CA LEU A 63 -3.40 6.88 -2.93
C LEU A 63 -2.70 8.17 -3.40
N GLU A 64 -3.42 9.29 -3.52
CA GLU A 64 -2.89 10.55 -4.10
C GLU A 64 -1.71 11.14 -3.33
N ARG A 65 -1.62 10.82 -2.03
CA ARG A 65 -0.54 11.25 -1.14
C ARG A 65 0.60 10.25 -1.04
N HIS A 66 0.46 9.08 -1.67
CA HIS A 66 1.50 8.05 -1.66
C HIS A 66 2.75 8.57 -2.36
N ARG A 67 3.89 8.33 -1.75
CA ARG A 67 5.20 8.58 -2.36
C ARG A 67 5.97 7.28 -2.36
N SER A 68 6.49 6.93 -3.53
CA SER A 68 7.32 5.74 -3.69
C SER A 68 8.53 5.82 -2.77
N ARG A 69 8.80 4.72 -2.07
CA ARG A 69 9.91 4.59 -1.13
C ARG A 69 10.65 3.28 -1.32
N SER A 70 11.95 3.32 -1.06
CA SER A 70 12.81 2.14 -1.00
C SER A 70 12.71 1.47 0.38
N PHE A 71 13.21 0.24 0.48
CA PHE A 71 13.65 -0.34 1.75
C PHE A 71 14.61 0.57 2.50
#